data_AF-A0ABD1J703-F1
#
_entry.id   AF-A0ABD1J703-F1
#
_cell.length_a   1.000
_cell.length_b   1.000
_cell.length_c   1.000
_cell.angle_alpha   90.00
_cell.angle_beta   90.00
_cell.angle_gamma   90.00
#
_symmetry.space_group_name_H-M   'P 1'
#
loop_
_entity.id
_entity.type
_entity.pdbx_description
1 polymer ?
#
loop_
_entity_poly.entity_id
_entity_poly.type
_entity_poly.pdbx_seq_one_letter_code
_entity_poly.pdbx_strand_id
1 'polypeptide(L)'
;MPGADKETDLSERIEAFLAELKRGGSGAGPLRGAGETARETTALLRRITAQARWSSAGDLMEIIRKEGRRMTAAQPSETTVGNMVRRVLKIIREEYARSRGSSEEADQQDSLHKLLTSGGLSDDNFRQHFPSLKANVIEAINELLTELEGTTDNIAMQALEHIHSNEVIMTIGRSRTVEAFLKDAARKRKFHVIVAECAPFCQGHEMATSLSKADIETTVIADAAIFAVMSRVNKVIIGTQTVLANGGLRAVNGTHTLALAAKHHSTPLIVCAPMFKLSPQFPNEEDTFHKFVSPHEVLPFTEGEILSKVNVHCPVFDYVPPELITLFISNIGGNAPSYIYRLISELYHPEDHDLRDPTTDRHGGFGLLRFRPGPVHPSLDDLVVPGSPRSTISMPNLVRTPDRHSPLQLRTPELKRSASLSLPVAWITGARHCTRRMLLLFLVILNLTPMF
;
A
#
# COMPACT_ATOMS: atom_id res chain seq x y z
N MET A 1 49.64 -9.06 2.72
CA MET A 1 48.32 -9.73 2.72
C MET A 1 47.30 -8.87 3.45
N PRO A 2 46.70 -7.83 2.83
CA PRO A 2 45.67 -6.98 3.47
C PRO A 2 44.22 -7.28 3.00
N GLY A 3 44.00 -8.37 2.25
CA GLY A 3 42.71 -8.71 1.64
C GLY A 3 41.78 -9.54 2.53
N ALA A 4 42.34 -10.42 3.37
CA ALA A 4 41.56 -11.36 4.19
C ALA A 4 40.80 -10.63 5.32
N ASP A 5 41.41 -9.62 5.95
CA ASP A 5 40.81 -8.91 7.09
C ASP A 5 39.60 -8.04 6.72
N LYS A 6 39.46 -7.66 5.43
CA LYS A 6 38.32 -6.86 4.96
C LYS A 6 37.11 -7.72 4.62
N GLU A 7 37.34 -8.93 4.13
CA GLU A 7 36.28 -9.88 3.75
C GLU A 7 35.64 -10.51 5.00
N THR A 8 36.41 -10.68 6.08
CA THR A 8 35.91 -11.09 7.40
C THR A 8 35.07 -10.01 8.07
N ASP A 9 35.49 -8.73 8.05
CA ASP A 9 34.70 -7.59 8.59
C ASP A 9 33.35 -7.43 7.86
N LEU A 10 33.30 -7.64 6.54
CA LEU A 10 32.05 -7.58 5.79
C LEU A 10 31.09 -8.71 6.17
N SER A 11 31.61 -9.93 6.25
CA SER A 11 30.81 -11.10 6.59
C SER A 11 30.23 -11.00 8.00
N GLU A 12 31.03 -10.55 8.97
CA GLU A 12 30.59 -10.31 10.35
C GLU A 12 29.48 -9.26 10.43
N ARG A 13 29.59 -8.17 9.66
CA ARG A 13 28.54 -7.13 9.59
C ARG A 13 27.25 -7.64 8.96
N ILE A 14 27.33 -8.47 7.93
CA ILE A 14 26.15 -9.10 7.32
C ILE A 14 25.46 -9.99 8.36
N GLU A 15 26.21 -10.82 9.08
CA GLU A 15 25.64 -11.65 10.15
C GLU A 15 25.04 -10.82 11.30
N ALA A 16 25.70 -9.75 11.71
CA ALA A 16 25.17 -8.83 12.71
C ALA A 16 23.84 -8.20 12.26
N PHE A 17 23.77 -7.73 11.02
CA PHE A 17 22.55 -7.18 10.43
C PHE A 17 21.43 -8.23 10.32
N LEU A 18 21.75 -9.47 9.92
CA LEU A 18 20.79 -10.57 9.89
C LEU A 18 20.27 -10.93 11.30
N ALA A 19 21.15 -10.94 12.30
CA ALA A 19 20.78 -11.17 13.70
C ALA A 19 19.87 -10.05 14.22
N GLU A 20 20.14 -8.79 13.86
CA GLU A 20 19.28 -7.66 14.18
C GLU A 20 17.90 -7.78 13.52
N LEU A 21 17.83 -8.12 12.23
CA LEU A 21 16.56 -8.33 11.52
C LEU A 21 15.71 -9.44 12.18
N LYS A 22 16.34 -10.54 12.57
CA LYS A 22 15.66 -11.65 13.28
C LYS A 22 15.18 -11.20 14.66
N ARG A 23 16.02 -10.50 15.43
CA ARG A 23 15.70 -10.04 16.78
C ARG A 23 14.64 -8.93 16.80
N GLY A 24 14.63 -8.03 15.82
CA GLY A 24 13.59 -7.01 15.63
C GLY A 24 12.21 -7.60 15.35
N GLY A 25 12.13 -8.89 15.01
CA GLY A 25 10.89 -9.66 14.92
C GLY A 25 10.15 -9.83 16.25
N SER A 26 10.87 -9.83 17.38
CA SER A 26 10.41 -10.29 18.70
C SER A 26 9.61 -9.28 19.53
N GLY A 27 9.26 -8.11 19.00
CA GLY A 27 8.39 -7.13 19.68
C GLY A 27 8.99 -6.38 20.88
N ALA A 28 10.25 -6.64 21.26
CA ALA A 28 10.87 -6.09 22.48
C ALA A 28 12.00 -5.06 22.23
N GLY A 29 12.28 -4.70 20.97
CA GLY A 29 13.28 -3.68 20.61
C GLY A 29 12.64 -2.43 20.05
N PRO A 30 13.28 -1.24 20.17
CA PRO A 30 12.77 -0.03 19.51
C PRO A 30 12.56 -0.34 18.03
N LEU A 31 11.32 -0.18 17.58
CA LEU A 31 10.92 -0.41 16.19
C LEU A 31 11.82 0.43 15.27
N ARG A 32 12.80 -0.23 14.65
CA ARG A 32 13.68 0.42 13.69
C ARG A 32 12.80 0.97 12.58
N GLY A 33 13.02 2.24 12.22
CA GLY A 33 12.20 2.85 11.18
C GLY A 33 12.41 2.15 9.83
N ALA A 34 11.35 1.95 9.05
CA ALA A 34 11.47 1.38 7.70
C ALA A 34 12.50 2.13 6.83
N GLY A 35 12.59 3.46 6.96
CA GLY A 35 13.58 4.27 6.26
C GLY A 35 15.03 4.03 6.72
N GLU A 36 15.26 3.78 8.00
CA GLU A 36 16.59 3.45 8.54
C GLU A 36 17.03 2.06 8.07
N THR A 37 16.12 1.09 8.09
CA THR A 37 16.33 -0.25 7.53
C THR A 37 16.66 -0.19 6.03
N ALA A 38 15.96 0.66 5.27
CA ALA A 38 16.24 0.87 3.84
C ALA A 38 17.64 1.43 3.60
N ARG A 39 18.04 2.47 4.35
CA ARG A 39 19.36 3.10 4.23
C ARG A 39 20.48 2.12 4.58
N GLU A 40 20.33 1.39 5.68
CA GLU A 40 21.34 0.43 6.09
C GLU A 40 21.48 -0.74 5.12
N THR A 41 20.36 -1.26 4.62
CA THR A 41 20.38 -2.30 3.57
C THR A 41 21.13 -1.80 2.35
N THR A 42 20.82 -0.59 1.89
CA THR A 42 21.44 0.00 0.69
C THR A 42 22.93 0.28 0.93
N ALA A 43 23.30 0.76 2.12
CA ALA A 43 24.69 0.98 2.51
C ALA A 43 25.48 -0.33 2.60
N LEU A 44 24.86 -1.42 3.04
CA LEU A 44 25.45 -2.76 3.06
C LEU A 44 25.65 -3.29 1.64
N LEU A 45 24.64 -3.18 0.77
CA LEU A 45 24.73 -3.57 -0.64
C LEU A 45 25.82 -2.80 -1.39
N ARG A 46 25.98 -1.51 -1.09
CA ARG A 46 27.09 -0.69 -1.61
C ARG A 46 28.46 -1.26 -1.22
N ARG A 47 28.62 -1.64 0.06
CA ARG A 47 29.88 -2.22 0.57
C ARG A 47 30.16 -3.58 -0.07
N ILE A 48 29.14 -4.42 -0.21
CA ILE A 48 29.24 -5.71 -0.92
C ILE A 48 29.72 -5.47 -2.34
N THR A 49 29.10 -4.53 -3.07
CA THR A 49 29.49 -4.20 -4.45
C THR A 49 30.92 -3.67 -4.56
N ALA A 50 31.36 -2.86 -3.59
CA ALA A 50 32.70 -2.30 -3.55
C ALA A 50 33.79 -3.34 -3.24
N GLN A 51 33.52 -4.27 -2.32
CA GLN A 51 34.51 -5.24 -1.83
C GLN A 51 34.51 -6.55 -2.61
N ALA A 52 33.37 -6.96 -3.17
CA ALA A 52 33.27 -8.18 -3.96
C ALA A 52 34.17 -8.11 -5.20
N ARG A 53 34.78 -9.27 -5.51
CA ARG A 53 35.51 -9.50 -6.76
C ARG A 53 34.55 -10.13 -7.75
N TRP A 54 34.26 -9.41 -8.82
CA TRP A 54 33.41 -9.86 -9.91
C TRP A 54 34.01 -9.38 -11.23
N SER A 55 33.94 -10.20 -12.26
CA SER A 55 34.40 -9.89 -13.61
C SER A 55 33.23 -9.56 -14.54
N SER A 56 32.06 -10.11 -14.27
CA SER A 56 30.84 -9.99 -15.05
C SER A 56 29.73 -9.33 -14.22
N ALA A 57 28.84 -8.58 -14.87
CA ALA A 57 27.66 -8.01 -14.22
C ALA A 57 26.71 -9.12 -13.71
N GLY A 58 26.68 -10.26 -14.42
CA GLY A 58 25.93 -11.45 -13.99
C GLY A 58 26.41 -12.00 -12.66
N ASP A 59 27.73 -12.06 -12.45
CA ASP A 59 28.30 -12.57 -11.20
C ASP A 59 27.94 -11.65 -10.02
N LEU A 60 27.99 -10.34 -10.24
CA LEU A 60 27.57 -9.36 -9.23
C LEU A 60 26.09 -9.51 -8.88
N MET A 61 25.22 -9.65 -9.88
CA MET A 61 23.79 -9.87 -9.65
C MET A 61 23.53 -11.14 -8.85
N GLU A 62 24.23 -12.24 -9.14
CA GLU A 62 24.10 -13.49 -8.38
C GLU A 62 24.57 -13.35 -6.92
N ILE A 63 25.67 -12.63 -6.67
CA ILE A 63 26.13 -12.33 -5.31
C ILE A 63 25.05 -11.55 -4.55
N ILE A 64 24.49 -10.51 -5.16
CA ILE A 64 23.46 -9.67 -4.53
C ILE A 64 22.16 -10.45 -4.33
N ARG A 65 21.75 -11.28 -5.29
CA ARG A 65 20.58 -12.16 -5.14
C ARG A 65 20.77 -13.15 -4.00
N LYS A 66 21.95 -13.77 -3.90
CA LYS A 66 22.26 -14.72 -2.82
C LYS A 66 22.17 -14.07 -1.43
N GLU A 67 22.78 -12.91 -1.24
CA GLU A 67 22.69 -12.19 0.04
C GLU A 67 21.27 -11.63 0.28
N GLY A 68 20.62 -11.15 -0.78
CA GLY A 68 19.23 -10.71 -0.75
C GLY A 68 18.24 -11.79 -0.32
N ARG A 69 18.46 -13.03 -0.78
CA ARG A 69 17.70 -14.23 -0.35
C ARG A 69 17.82 -14.44 1.15
N ARG A 70 19.04 -14.42 1.68
CA ARG A 70 19.32 -14.60 3.11
C ARG A 70 18.66 -13.51 3.95
N MET A 71 18.76 -12.26 3.51
CA MET A 71 18.14 -11.11 4.18
C MET A 71 16.61 -11.17 4.17
N THR A 72 16.00 -11.53 3.04
CA THR A 72 14.54 -11.63 2.91
C THR A 72 13.99 -12.82 3.72
N ALA A 73 14.71 -13.95 3.74
CA ALA A 73 14.33 -15.12 4.53
C ALA A 73 14.47 -14.89 6.04
N ALA A 74 15.35 -13.98 6.48
CA ALA A 74 15.51 -13.65 7.89
C ALA A 74 14.26 -13.00 8.49
N GLN A 75 13.55 -12.17 7.71
CA GLN A 75 12.29 -11.56 8.12
C GLN A 75 11.38 -11.35 6.90
N PRO A 76 10.54 -12.33 6.53
CA PRO A 76 9.64 -12.22 5.37
C PRO A 76 8.62 -11.08 5.50
N SER A 77 8.28 -10.72 6.74
CA SER A 77 7.37 -9.61 7.01
C SER A 77 7.99 -8.23 6.71
N GLU A 78 9.32 -8.10 6.61
CA GLU A 78 9.97 -6.82 6.30
C GLU A 78 10.32 -6.73 4.81
N THR A 79 9.39 -6.20 4.02
CA THR A 79 9.55 -6.14 2.55
C THR A 79 10.56 -5.08 2.11
N THR A 80 10.84 -4.08 2.94
CA THR A 80 11.73 -2.97 2.60
C THR A 80 13.11 -3.45 2.17
N VAL A 81 13.66 -4.44 2.88
CA VAL A 81 14.98 -5.00 2.60
C VAL A 81 15.00 -5.66 1.22
N GLY A 82 14.03 -6.53 0.93
CA GLY A 82 13.89 -7.16 -0.38
C GLY A 82 13.65 -6.15 -1.49
N ASN A 83 12.89 -5.08 -1.24
CA ASN A 83 12.65 -4.02 -2.20
C ASN A 83 13.94 -3.25 -2.54
N MET A 84 14.81 -2.99 -1.55
CA MET A 84 16.11 -2.33 -1.78
C MET A 84 17.05 -3.22 -2.58
N VAL A 85 17.07 -4.53 -2.30
CA VAL A 85 17.83 -5.51 -3.10
C VAL A 85 17.39 -5.46 -4.56
N ARG A 86 16.09 -5.51 -4.83
CA ARG A 86 15.55 -5.46 -6.21
C ARG A 86 15.86 -4.14 -6.92
N ARG A 87 15.81 -3.01 -6.21
CA ARG A 87 16.21 -1.70 -6.76
C ARG A 87 17.68 -1.71 -7.16
N VAL A 88 18.57 -2.22 -6.31
CA VAL A 88 20.00 -2.30 -6.63
C VAL A 88 20.27 -3.24 -7.81
N LEU A 89 19.56 -4.37 -7.92
CA LEU A 89 19.64 -5.26 -9.08
C LEU A 89 19.22 -4.56 -10.38
N LYS A 90 18.15 -3.77 -10.33
CA LYS A 90 17.71 -2.96 -11.47
C LYS A 90 18.76 -1.92 -11.86
N ILE A 91 19.31 -1.18 -10.90
CA ILE A 91 20.40 -0.21 -11.14
C ILE A 91 21.57 -0.88 -11.86
N ILE A 92 21.99 -2.06 -11.42
CA ILE A 92 23.10 -2.80 -12.06
C ILE A 92 22.77 -3.13 -13.52
N ARG A 93 21.53 -3.54 -13.80
CA ARG A 93 21.08 -3.87 -15.15
C ARG A 93 21.04 -2.62 -16.04
N GLU A 94 20.54 -1.51 -15.54
CA GLU A 94 20.48 -0.23 -16.27
C GLU A 94 21.88 0.33 -16.56
N GLU A 95 22.78 0.34 -15.57
CA GLU A 95 24.16 0.80 -15.77
C GLU A 95 24.92 -0.10 -16.77
N TYR A 96 24.64 -1.40 -16.77
CA TYR A 96 25.18 -2.34 -17.75
C TYR A 96 24.64 -2.06 -19.16
N ALA A 97 23.33 -1.86 -19.30
CA ALA A 97 22.69 -1.54 -20.58
C ALA A 97 23.19 -0.20 -21.15
N ARG A 98 23.32 0.83 -20.30
CA ARG A 98 23.91 2.13 -20.67
C ARG A 98 25.37 1.98 -21.11
N SER A 99 26.15 1.15 -20.42
CA SER A 99 27.55 0.87 -20.81
C SER A 99 27.68 0.13 -22.14
N ARG A 100 26.69 -0.71 -22.49
CA ARG A 100 26.61 -1.41 -23.77
C ARG A 100 26.11 -0.51 -24.92
N GLY A 101 25.56 0.66 -24.62
CA GLY A 101 24.99 1.58 -25.61
C GLY A 101 23.59 1.20 -26.09
N SER A 102 22.84 0.41 -25.31
CA SER A 102 21.45 0.07 -25.62
C SER A 102 20.54 1.19 -25.10
N SER A 103 19.79 1.84 -25.99
CA SER A 103 18.80 2.89 -25.64
C SER A 103 17.62 2.27 -24.88
N GLU A 104 17.17 2.95 -23.82
CA GLU A 104 16.08 2.56 -22.90
C GLU A 104 14.69 2.45 -23.58
N GLU A 105 14.53 2.99 -24.80
CA GLU A 105 13.23 3.05 -25.48
C GLU A 105 12.75 1.71 -26.06
N ALA A 106 13.62 0.70 -26.21
CA ALA A 106 13.25 -0.57 -26.83
C ALA A 106 12.43 -1.49 -25.92
N ASP A 107 12.64 -1.45 -24.59
CA ASP A 107 12.09 -2.48 -23.69
C ASP A 107 10.62 -2.24 -23.27
N GLN A 108 10.11 -1.01 -23.34
CA GLN A 108 8.72 -0.72 -22.95
C GLN A 108 7.67 -1.07 -24.03
N GLN A 109 8.07 -1.15 -25.30
CA GLN A 109 7.16 -1.49 -26.41
C GLN A 109 7.06 -2.99 -26.70
N ASP A 110 7.70 -3.83 -25.88
CA ASP A 110 8.17 -5.12 -26.36
C ASP A 110 7.34 -6.33 -25.92
N SER A 111 6.40 -6.24 -24.97
CA SER A 111 5.72 -7.46 -24.46
C SER A 111 4.84 -8.17 -25.51
N LEU A 112 4.12 -7.42 -26.36
CA LEU A 112 3.35 -7.99 -27.48
C LEU A 112 4.21 -8.16 -28.74
N HIS A 113 5.21 -7.29 -28.94
CA HIS A 113 6.09 -7.32 -30.10
C HIS A 113 7.11 -8.47 -30.04
N LYS A 114 7.59 -8.84 -28.84
CA LYS A 114 8.38 -10.05 -28.54
C LYS A 114 7.63 -11.34 -28.84
N LEU A 115 6.29 -11.32 -28.80
CA LEU A 115 5.46 -12.49 -29.13
C LEU A 115 5.35 -12.71 -30.65
N LEU A 116 5.40 -11.61 -31.42
CA LEU A 116 5.40 -11.63 -32.89
C LEU A 116 6.82 -11.83 -33.47
N THR A 117 7.84 -11.40 -32.73
CA THR A 117 9.24 -11.58 -33.09
C THR A 117 9.74 -12.86 -32.45
N SER A 118 9.59 -14.01 -33.13
CA SER A 118 10.13 -15.31 -32.70
C SER A 118 11.67 -15.35 -32.79
N GLY A 119 12.33 -14.43 -32.10
CA GLY A 119 13.76 -14.16 -32.20
C GLY A 119 14.28 -13.62 -30.89
N GLY A 120 14.70 -14.55 -30.03
CA GLY A 120 15.50 -14.27 -28.84
C GLY A 120 14.68 -13.80 -27.65
N LEU A 121 14.44 -14.73 -26.72
CA LEU A 121 14.63 -14.37 -25.31
C LEU A 121 15.96 -13.64 -25.26
N SER A 122 15.97 -12.38 -24.84
CA SER A 122 17.19 -11.65 -24.53
C SER A 122 17.85 -12.34 -23.35
N ASP A 123 18.46 -13.50 -23.61
CA ASP A 123 19.50 -14.09 -22.79
C ASP A 123 20.70 -13.15 -22.95
N ASP A 124 20.55 -11.97 -22.36
CA ASP A 124 21.60 -10.98 -22.20
C ASP A 124 22.65 -11.68 -21.38
N ASN A 125 23.56 -12.33 -22.08
CA ASN A 125 24.71 -12.94 -21.48
C ASN A 125 25.54 -11.76 -20.96
N PHE A 126 25.31 -11.39 -19.69
CA PHE A 126 25.91 -10.29 -18.91
C PHE A 126 27.44 -10.40 -18.76
N ARG A 127 28.09 -11.11 -19.69
CA ARG A 127 29.48 -11.56 -19.71
C ARG A 127 30.44 -10.50 -20.24
N GLN A 128 29.95 -9.43 -20.86
CA GLN A 128 30.85 -8.36 -21.36
C GLN A 128 31.40 -7.57 -20.17
N HIS A 129 32.72 -7.38 -20.15
CA HIS A 129 33.39 -6.69 -19.07
C HIS A 129 33.59 -5.21 -19.40
N PHE A 130 33.08 -4.34 -18.53
CA PHE A 130 33.25 -2.89 -18.61
C PHE A 130 33.99 -2.39 -17.36
N PRO A 131 35.22 -1.86 -17.48
CA PRO A 131 36.01 -1.41 -16.33
C PRO A 131 35.36 -0.28 -15.52
N SER A 132 34.57 0.59 -16.16
CA SER A 132 33.88 1.72 -15.52
C SER A 132 32.59 1.33 -14.80
N LEU A 133 32.02 0.15 -15.08
CA LEU A 133 30.71 -0.26 -14.55
C LEU A 133 30.69 -0.26 -13.01
N LYS A 134 31.77 -0.69 -12.38
CA LYS A 134 31.86 -0.73 -10.91
C LYS A 134 31.75 0.66 -10.29
N ALA A 135 32.37 1.66 -10.89
CA ALA A 135 32.31 3.04 -10.40
C ALA A 135 30.90 3.61 -10.58
N ASN A 136 30.30 3.44 -11.75
CA ASN A 136 28.96 3.91 -12.06
C ASN A 136 27.89 3.30 -11.15
N VAL A 137 27.95 1.98 -10.91
CA VAL A 137 27.02 1.31 -9.99
C VAL A 137 27.16 1.84 -8.56
N ILE A 138 28.38 2.07 -8.07
CA ILE A 138 28.59 2.62 -6.73
C ILE A 138 28.05 4.06 -6.63
N GLU A 139 28.23 4.87 -7.68
CA GLU A 139 27.69 6.22 -7.76
C GLU A 139 26.16 6.21 -7.75
N ALA A 140 25.52 5.39 -8.58
CA ALA A 140 24.06 5.24 -8.63
C ALA A 140 23.48 4.75 -7.28
N ILE A 141 24.18 3.86 -6.57
CA ILE A 141 23.77 3.45 -5.21
C ILE A 141 23.90 4.61 -4.20
N ASN A 142 24.91 5.49 -4.33
CA ASN A 142 25.02 6.68 -3.47
C ASN A 142 23.91 7.71 -3.77
N GLU A 143 23.53 7.85 -5.04
CA GLU A 143 22.41 8.70 -5.44
C GLU A 143 21.10 8.18 -4.81
N LEU A 144 20.85 6.87 -4.90
CA LEU A 144 19.72 6.23 -4.22
C LEU A 144 19.74 6.47 -2.70
N LEU A 145 20.89 6.37 -2.04
CA LEU A 145 21.01 6.68 -0.61
C LEU A 145 20.60 8.12 -0.29
N THR A 146 21.05 9.07 -1.12
CA THR A 146 20.69 10.49 -0.98
C THR A 146 19.18 10.72 -1.19
N GLU A 147 18.58 10.04 -2.17
CA GLU A 147 17.11 10.05 -2.39
C GLU A 147 16.35 9.56 -1.15
N LEU A 148 16.80 8.46 -0.54
CA LEU A 148 16.19 7.85 0.65
C LEU A 148 16.24 8.77 1.89
N GLU A 149 17.28 9.61 2.00
CA GLU A 149 17.41 10.59 3.09
C GLU A 149 16.38 11.72 2.96
N GLY A 150 16.23 12.30 1.76
CA GLY A 150 15.32 13.42 1.50
C GLY A 150 13.84 13.04 1.34
N THR A 151 13.50 11.75 1.31
CA THR A 151 12.14 11.28 0.99
C THR A 151 11.06 11.82 1.95
N THR A 152 11.34 11.92 3.25
CA THR A 152 10.34 12.37 4.25
C THR A 152 10.05 13.86 4.09
N ASP A 153 11.08 14.66 3.80
CA ASP A 153 10.96 16.09 3.63
C ASP A 153 10.23 16.42 2.31
N ASN A 154 10.51 15.67 1.25
CA ASN A 154 9.80 15.79 -0.03
C ASN A 154 8.30 15.53 0.11
N ILE A 155 7.92 14.51 0.89
CA ILE A 155 6.51 14.23 1.19
C ILE A 155 5.91 15.34 2.06
N ALA A 156 6.65 15.81 3.08
CA ALA A 156 6.18 16.85 3.97
C ALA A 156 5.88 18.17 3.22
N MET A 157 6.73 18.57 2.26
CA MET A 157 6.50 19.78 1.46
C MET A 157 5.18 19.77 0.67
N GLN A 158 4.68 18.59 0.29
CA GLN A 158 3.40 18.44 -0.43
C GLN A 158 2.18 18.62 0.49
N ALA A 159 2.36 18.70 1.81
CA ALA A 159 1.25 18.73 2.77
C ALA A 159 0.34 19.95 2.62
N LEU A 160 0.90 21.08 2.21
CA LEU A 160 0.16 22.34 2.02
C LEU A 160 -0.85 22.28 0.87
N GLU A 161 -0.68 21.37 -0.08
CA GLU A 161 -1.62 21.21 -1.20
C GLU A 161 -2.86 20.39 -0.79
N HIS A 162 -2.71 19.53 0.22
CA HIS A 162 -3.74 18.57 0.62
C HIS A 162 -4.53 18.95 1.88
N ILE A 163 -3.90 19.65 2.84
CA ILE A 163 -4.50 19.96 4.15
C ILE A 163 -4.94 21.42 4.19
N HIS A 164 -6.23 21.71 4.32
CA HIS A 164 -6.74 23.08 4.48
C HIS A 164 -7.04 23.44 5.94
N SER A 165 -7.20 24.74 6.21
CA SER A 165 -7.56 25.22 7.54
C SER A 165 -8.96 24.75 7.96
N ASN A 166 -9.14 24.48 9.26
CA ASN A 166 -10.38 24.00 9.88
C ASN A 166 -10.88 22.64 9.34
N GLU A 167 -10.00 21.83 8.75
CA GLU A 167 -10.33 20.45 8.40
C GLU A 167 -10.15 19.52 9.61
N VAL A 168 -10.97 18.47 9.65
CA VAL A 168 -10.85 17.37 10.59
C VAL A 168 -10.18 16.20 9.86
N ILE A 169 -8.95 15.89 10.26
CA ILE A 169 -8.14 14.81 9.70
C ILE A 169 -8.16 13.64 10.66
N MET A 170 -8.28 12.42 10.14
CA MET A 170 -8.14 11.20 10.91
C MET A 170 -6.88 10.42 10.52
N THR A 171 -6.15 9.91 11.51
CA THR A 171 -4.98 9.03 11.34
C THR A 171 -5.06 7.86 12.31
N ILE A 172 -4.30 6.78 12.03
CA ILE A 172 -4.23 5.57 12.86
C ILE A 172 -2.78 5.22 13.20
N GLY A 173 -2.56 4.81 14.44
CA GLY A 173 -1.26 4.35 14.93
C GLY A 173 -0.19 5.44 14.87
N ARG A 174 1.06 5.03 14.66
CA ARG A 174 2.22 5.93 14.59
C ARG A 174 2.94 5.79 13.25
N SER A 175 3.06 6.89 12.53
CA SER A 175 3.87 6.97 11.30
C SER A 175 4.68 8.24 11.28
N ARG A 176 6.02 8.11 11.21
CA ARG A 176 6.95 9.25 11.14
C ARG A 176 6.70 10.13 9.90
N THR A 177 6.35 9.51 8.77
CA THR A 177 6.05 10.22 7.52
C THR A 177 4.78 11.05 7.65
N VAL A 178 3.71 10.50 8.23
CA VAL A 178 2.46 11.23 8.46
C VAL A 178 2.64 12.31 9.52
N GLU A 179 3.40 12.03 10.57
CA GLU A 179 3.72 13.01 11.61
C GLU A 179 4.47 14.22 11.03
N ALA A 180 5.50 13.99 10.20
CA ALA A 180 6.23 15.06 9.53
C ALA A 180 5.33 15.85 8.56
N PHE A 181 4.45 15.15 7.81
CA PHE A 181 3.47 15.75 6.90
C PHE A 181 2.49 16.68 7.62
N LEU A 182 1.91 16.23 8.74
CA LEU A 182 1.00 17.05 9.54
C LEU A 182 1.71 18.24 10.19
N LYS A 183 2.93 18.03 10.72
CA LYS A 183 3.72 19.11 11.32
C LYS A 183 4.12 20.19 10.33
N ASP A 184 4.44 19.85 9.07
CA ASP A 184 4.73 20.86 8.05
C ASP A 184 3.50 21.70 7.70
N ALA A 185 2.34 21.05 7.52
CA ALA A 185 1.09 21.76 7.27
C ALA A 185 0.69 22.68 8.43
N ALA A 186 0.92 22.25 9.67
CA ALA A 186 0.58 23.00 10.88
C ALA A 186 1.33 24.34 11.01
N ARG A 187 2.50 24.46 10.37
CA ARG A 187 3.26 25.74 10.36
C ARG A 187 2.48 26.89 9.74
N LYS A 188 1.59 26.61 8.80
CA LYS A 188 0.84 27.63 8.04
C LYS A 188 -0.67 27.57 8.25
N ARG A 189 -1.22 26.42 8.66
CA ARG A 189 -2.67 26.17 8.74
C ARG A 189 -3.03 25.56 10.09
N LYS A 190 -4.17 25.96 10.64
CA LYS A 190 -4.75 25.38 11.86
C LYS A 190 -5.83 24.37 11.47
N PHE A 191 -5.75 23.16 12.00
CA PHE A 191 -6.69 22.07 11.72
C PHE A 191 -6.73 21.11 12.91
N HIS A 192 -7.71 20.21 12.90
CA HIS A 192 -7.94 19.26 13.98
C HIS A 192 -7.54 17.84 13.53
N VAL A 193 -6.84 17.09 14.38
CA VAL A 193 -6.40 15.73 14.08
C VAL A 193 -6.97 14.74 15.09
N ILE A 194 -7.68 13.74 14.60
CA ILE A 194 -8.15 12.60 15.37
C ILE A 194 -7.19 11.43 15.16
N VAL A 195 -6.58 10.95 16.25
CA VAL A 195 -5.61 9.86 16.25
C VAL A 195 -6.27 8.63 16.86
N ALA A 196 -6.46 7.59 16.07
CA ALA A 196 -6.83 6.26 16.56
C ALA A 196 -5.59 5.56 17.14
N GLU A 197 -5.72 5.01 18.35
CA GLU A 197 -4.59 4.54 19.15
C GLU A 197 -3.90 3.28 18.63
N CYS A 198 -4.58 2.44 17.82
CA CYS A 198 -4.06 1.18 17.29
C CYS A 198 -3.78 0.16 18.42
N ALA A 199 -4.85 -0.31 19.06
CA ALA A 199 -4.79 -1.39 20.03
C ALA A 199 -4.31 -2.68 19.34
N PRO A 200 -3.43 -3.49 19.97
CA PRO A 200 -3.14 -3.52 21.41
C PRO A 200 -1.93 -2.68 21.86
N PHE A 201 -1.07 -2.20 20.96
CA PHE A 201 0.20 -1.54 21.33
C PHE A 201 0.04 -0.04 21.66
N CYS A 202 -1.13 0.56 21.37
CA CYS A 202 -1.45 1.96 21.65
C CYS A 202 -0.41 2.99 21.16
N GLN A 203 0.29 2.70 20.05
CA GLN A 203 1.37 3.53 19.52
C GLN A 203 0.89 4.93 19.11
N GLY A 204 -0.41 5.11 18.85
CA GLY A 204 -1.00 6.41 18.52
C GLY A 204 -0.86 7.46 19.64
N HIS A 205 -0.71 7.04 20.90
CA HIS A 205 -0.54 7.97 22.03
C HIS A 205 0.75 8.79 21.92
N GLU A 206 1.83 8.16 21.46
CA GLU A 206 3.12 8.83 21.23
C GLU A 206 3.00 9.84 20.07
N MET A 207 2.28 9.47 19.00
CA MET A 207 2.03 10.36 17.87
C MET A 207 1.21 11.57 18.29
N ALA A 208 0.12 11.36 19.05
CA ALA A 208 -0.71 12.44 19.57
C ALA A 208 0.08 13.39 20.48
N THR A 209 0.91 12.85 21.37
CA THR A 209 1.80 13.65 22.22
C THR A 209 2.77 14.50 21.38
N SER A 210 3.32 13.92 20.31
CA SER A 210 4.26 14.62 19.42
C SER A 210 3.60 15.72 18.58
N LEU A 211 2.34 15.52 18.17
CA LEU A 211 1.54 16.51 17.45
C LEU A 211 1.05 17.63 18.39
N SER A 212 0.64 17.30 19.61
CA SER A 212 0.26 18.28 20.63
C SER A 212 1.43 19.22 20.99
N LYS A 213 2.66 18.69 21.08
CA LYS A 213 3.88 19.51 21.23
C LYS A 213 4.12 20.48 20.08
N ALA A 214 3.55 20.21 18.90
CA ALA A 214 3.64 21.07 17.72
C ALA A 214 2.45 22.03 17.59
N ASP A 215 1.66 22.22 18.65
CA ASP A 215 0.48 23.12 18.71
C ASP A 215 -0.65 22.73 17.73
N ILE A 216 -0.80 21.42 17.48
CA ILE A 216 -1.90 20.86 16.69
C ILE A 216 -2.99 20.36 17.64
N GLU A 217 -4.23 20.79 17.41
CA GLU A 217 -5.39 20.29 18.15
C GLU A 217 -5.57 18.79 17.84
N THR A 218 -5.34 17.95 18.85
CA THR A 218 -5.29 16.50 18.69
C THR A 218 -6.27 15.83 19.64
N THR A 219 -7.08 14.91 19.12
CA THR A 219 -7.99 14.07 19.91
C THR A 219 -7.58 12.62 19.75
N VAL A 220 -7.37 11.92 20.86
CA VAL A 220 -7.11 10.47 20.84
C VAL A 220 -8.42 9.72 20.99
N ILE A 221 -8.62 8.68 20.18
CA ILE A 221 -9.80 7.81 20.25
C ILE A 221 -9.38 6.34 20.28
N ALA A 222 -10.24 5.50 20.87
CA ALA A 222 -10.14 4.06 20.74
C ALA A 222 -10.55 3.60 19.34
N ASP A 223 -10.00 2.48 18.87
CA ASP A 223 -10.28 1.96 17.53
C ASP A 223 -11.76 1.58 17.33
N ALA A 224 -12.46 1.21 18.40
CA ALA A 224 -13.90 0.94 18.36
C ALA A 224 -14.74 2.19 18.04
N ALA A 225 -14.23 3.39 18.32
CA ALA A 225 -14.92 4.66 18.07
C ALA A 225 -14.71 5.20 16.65
N ILE A 226 -13.90 4.52 15.82
CA ILE A 226 -13.57 4.97 14.45
C ILE A 226 -14.83 5.24 13.63
N PHE A 227 -15.76 4.29 13.60
CA PHE A 227 -16.99 4.41 12.81
C PHE A 227 -17.91 5.51 13.34
N ALA A 228 -18.00 5.69 14.67
CA ALA A 228 -18.85 6.70 15.29
C ALA A 228 -18.41 8.13 14.96
N VAL A 229 -17.09 8.36 14.93
CA VAL A 229 -16.51 9.69 14.69
C VAL A 229 -16.33 10.00 13.20
N MET A 230 -16.29 8.97 12.33
CA MET A 230 -16.06 9.11 10.88
C MET A 230 -17.00 10.10 10.18
N SER A 231 -18.24 10.25 10.66
CA SER A 231 -19.22 11.20 10.12
C SER A 231 -18.79 12.67 10.13
N ARG A 232 -17.81 13.03 10.97
CA ARG A 232 -17.29 14.40 11.11
C ARG A 232 -15.92 14.59 10.45
N VAL A 233 -15.30 13.51 9.97
CA VAL A 233 -13.96 13.52 9.39
C VAL A 233 -14.03 13.98 7.94
N ASN A 234 -13.15 14.90 7.55
CA ASN A 234 -13.07 15.37 6.16
C ASN A 234 -12.12 14.53 5.31
N LYS A 235 -10.99 14.12 5.88
CA LYS A 235 -9.96 13.32 5.19
C LYS A 235 -9.34 12.31 6.13
N VAL A 236 -8.97 11.17 5.58
CA VAL A 236 -8.24 10.15 6.32
C VAL A 236 -6.83 10.07 5.76
N ILE A 237 -5.83 10.31 6.59
CA ILE A 237 -4.42 10.27 6.22
C ILE A 237 -3.75 9.16 7.01
N ILE A 238 -3.25 8.16 6.31
CA ILE A 238 -2.63 6.98 6.92
C ILE A 238 -1.20 6.76 6.42
N GLY A 239 -0.40 6.14 7.27
CA GLY A 239 0.86 5.53 6.87
C GLY A 239 0.63 4.09 6.41
N THR A 240 1.63 3.52 5.76
CA THR A 240 1.65 2.10 5.39
C THR A 240 3.00 1.48 5.72
N GLN A 241 3.03 0.17 5.92
CA GLN A 241 4.29 -0.59 5.98
C GLN A 241 4.77 -0.96 4.58
N THR A 242 3.86 -1.46 3.73
CA THR A 242 4.18 -1.90 2.37
C THR A 242 3.02 -1.59 1.42
N VAL A 243 3.35 -1.19 0.19
CA VAL A 243 2.39 -1.10 -0.93
C VAL A 243 2.66 -2.27 -1.87
N LEU A 244 1.64 -3.01 -2.26
CA LEU A 244 1.74 -4.21 -3.09
C LEU A 244 1.50 -3.90 -4.57
N ALA A 245 1.78 -4.87 -5.44
CA ALA A 245 1.72 -4.69 -6.89
C ALA A 245 0.33 -4.41 -7.45
N ASN A 246 -0.71 -4.89 -6.78
CA ASN A 246 -2.10 -4.58 -7.12
C ASN A 246 -2.55 -3.18 -6.64
N GLY A 247 -1.68 -2.42 -5.99
CA GLY A 247 -2.01 -1.16 -5.33
C GLY A 247 -2.66 -1.32 -3.96
N GLY A 248 -2.82 -2.55 -3.47
CA GLY A 248 -3.22 -2.80 -2.09
C GLY A 248 -2.12 -2.41 -1.11
N LEU A 249 -2.48 -2.24 0.15
CA LEU A 249 -1.52 -1.87 1.18
C LEU A 249 -1.54 -2.85 2.35
N ARG A 250 -0.39 -2.99 2.97
CA ARG A 250 -0.23 -3.66 4.26
C ARG A 250 0.15 -2.60 5.28
N ALA A 251 -0.77 -2.28 6.16
CA ALA A 251 -0.61 -1.26 7.19
C ALA A 251 -0.81 -1.86 8.59
N VAL A 252 -0.74 -1.01 9.61
CA VAL A 252 -1.01 -1.40 11.00
C VAL A 252 -2.43 -1.96 11.14
N ASN A 253 -2.63 -2.82 12.12
CA ASN A 253 -3.94 -3.42 12.37
C ASN A 253 -5.05 -2.37 12.58
N GLY A 254 -6.27 -2.70 12.15
CA GLY A 254 -7.40 -1.77 12.21
C GLY A 254 -7.43 -0.73 11.08
N THR A 255 -6.41 -0.68 10.21
CA THR A 255 -6.45 0.21 9.05
C THR A 255 -7.53 -0.22 8.05
N HIS A 256 -7.82 -1.52 7.91
CA HIS A 256 -8.89 -1.98 7.02
C HIS A 256 -10.27 -1.51 7.47
N THR A 257 -10.57 -1.61 8.76
CA THR A 257 -11.87 -1.17 9.31
C THR A 257 -12.03 0.34 9.17
N LEU A 258 -10.95 1.09 9.37
CA LEU A 258 -10.91 2.53 9.10
C LEU A 258 -11.12 2.85 7.62
N ALA A 259 -10.51 2.11 6.69
CA ALA A 259 -10.70 2.31 5.27
C ALA A 259 -12.13 1.97 4.81
N LEU A 260 -12.73 0.92 5.38
CA LEU A 260 -14.12 0.54 5.13
C LEU A 260 -15.08 1.62 5.65
N ALA A 261 -14.84 2.12 6.86
CA ALA A 261 -15.61 3.23 7.43
C ALA A 261 -15.49 4.50 6.58
N ALA A 262 -14.28 4.83 6.14
CA ALA A 262 -14.02 5.96 5.26
C ALA A 262 -14.79 5.84 3.94
N LYS A 263 -14.74 4.65 3.32
CA LYS A 263 -15.49 4.35 2.09
C LYS A 263 -17.00 4.49 2.28
N HIS A 264 -17.54 3.98 3.39
CA HIS A 264 -18.96 4.09 3.73
C HIS A 264 -19.40 5.55 3.86
N HIS A 265 -18.56 6.40 4.47
CA HIS A 265 -18.81 7.83 4.61
C HIS A 265 -18.32 8.68 3.43
N SER A 266 -17.84 8.06 2.35
CA SER A 266 -17.28 8.72 1.17
C SER A 266 -16.17 9.73 1.49
N THR A 267 -15.40 9.47 2.55
CA THR A 267 -14.23 10.28 2.91
C THR A 267 -13.01 9.80 2.13
N PRO A 268 -12.21 10.70 1.53
CA PRO A 268 -11.03 10.32 0.76
C PRO A 268 -9.94 9.77 1.69
N LEU A 269 -9.41 8.60 1.33
CA LEU A 269 -8.29 7.95 2.00
C LEU A 269 -6.98 8.29 1.27
N ILE A 270 -6.11 9.01 1.97
CA ILE A 270 -4.80 9.45 1.50
C ILE A 270 -3.73 8.62 2.21
N VAL A 271 -2.82 8.02 1.44
CA VAL A 271 -1.76 7.15 1.97
C VAL A 271 -0.42 7.83 1.75
N CYS A 272 0.26 8.21 2.82
CA CYS A 272 1.62 8.76 2.74
C CYS A 272 2.62 7.60 2.75
N ALA A 273 3.12 7.24 1.57
CA ALA A 273 4.00 6.10 1.34
C ALA A 273 5.24 6.52 0.55
N PRO A 274 6.44 6.47 1.16
CA PRO A 274 7.68 6.65 0.41
C PRO A 274 7.88 5.53 -0.63
N MET A 275 8.60 5.83 -1.72
CA MET A 275 8.70 4.89 -2.84
C MET A 275 9.42 3.57 -2.52
N PHE A 276 10.31 3.57 -1.52
CA PHE A 276 11.01 2.35 -1.09
C PHE A 276 10.10 1.30 -0.43
N LYS A 277 8.87 1.68 -0.05
CA LYS A 277 7.87 0.75 0.51
C LYS A 277 7.02 0.05 -0.56
N LEU A 278 7.15 0.42 -1.84
CA LEU A 278 6.50 -0.31 -2.93
C LEU A 278 7.18 -1.67 -3.12
N SER A 279 6.39 -2.75 -3.14
CA SER A 279 6.83 -4.11 -3.36
C SER A 279 6.16 -4.68 -4.61
N PRO A 280 6.90 -5.35 -5.52
CA PRO A 280 6.33 -6.03 -6.68
C PRO A 280 5.57 -7.32 -6.32
N GLN A 281 5.47 -7.67 -5.04
CA GLN A 281 4.77 -8.87 -4.59
C GLN A 281 3.25 -8.72 -4.72
N PHE A 282 2.59 -9.81 -5.13
CA PHE A 282 1.13 -9.90 -5.23
C PHE A 282 0.52 -10.57 -3.99
N PRO A 283 -0.70 -10.16 -3.58
CA PRO A 283 -1.44 -10.81 -2.53
C PRO A 283 -2.09 -12.11 -2.99
N ASN A 284 -1.29 -13.18 -3.08
CA ASN A 284 -1.77 -14.51 -3.46
C ASN A 284 -1.86 -15.48 -2.26
N GLU A 285 -1.11 -15.24 -1.18
CA GLU A 285 -1.01 -16.12 -0.01
C GLU A 285 -1.46 -15.40 1.28
N GLU A 286 -2.76 -15.43 1.62
CA GLU A 286 -3.35 -14.73 2.79
C GLU A 286 -2.62 -15.02 4.13
N ASP A 287 -2.12 -16.24 4.31
CA ASP A 287 -1.45 -16.68 5.54
C ASP A 287 -0.08 -16.04 5.78
N THR A 288 0.63 -15.62 4.72
CA THR A 288 1.98 -15.01 4.86
C THR A 288 1.90 -13.48 5.06
N PHE A 289 0.73 -12.86 4.88
CA PHE A 289 0.60 -11.40 4.97
C PHE A 289 0.66 -10.88 6.40
N HIS A 290 0.08 -11.64 7.35
CA HIS A 290 -0.09 -11.21 8.72
C HIS A 290 1.11 -11.61 9.56
N LYS A 291 1.76 -10.61 10.18
CA LYS A 291 2.76 -10.88 11.22
C LYS A 291 2.04 -11.09 12.54
N PHE A 292 2.11 -12.30 13.07
CA PHE A 292 1.64 -12.61 14.42
C PHE A 292 2.75 -12.32 15.44
N VAL A 293 2.36 -11.63 16.52
CA VAL A 293 3.23 -11.37 17.68
C VAL A 293 2.68 -12.09 18.90
N SER A 294 3.49 -12.15 19.97
CA SER A 294 3.09 -12.68 21.26
C SER A 294 1.70 -12.15 21.68
N PRO A 295 0.77 -13.04 22.04
CA PRO A 295 -0.56 -12.64 22.53
C PRO A 295 -0.57 -11.85 23.84
N HIS A 296 0.58 -11.71 24.51
CA HIS A 296 0.73 -11.00 25.78
C HIS A 296 0.09 -9.59 25.80
N GLU A 297 0.20 -8.87 24.68
CA GLU A 297 -0.35 -7.51 24.54
C GLU A 297 -1.88 -7.49 24.50
N VAL A 298 -2.50 -8.59 24.04
CA VAL A 298 -3.96 -8.73 23.97
C VAL A 298 -4.50 -9.31 25.27
N LEU A 299 -3.85 -10.36 25.78
CA LEU A 299 -4.22 -11.03 27.02
C LEU A 299 -2.95 -11.28 27.84
N PRO A 300 -2.77 -10.57 28.97
CA PRO A 300 -1.57 -10.71 29.79
C PRO A 300 -1.51 -12.11 30.43
N PHE A 301 -0.29 -12.56 30.71
CA PHE A 301 -0.05 -13.88 31.29
C PHE A 301 -0.66 -14.05 32.71
N THR A 302 -1.00 -12.95 33.37
CA THR A 302 -1.60 -12.91 34.71
C THR A 302 -2.97 -13.60 34.79
N GLU A 303 -3.66 -13.80 33.66
CA GLU A 303 -4.99 -14.42 33.59
C GLU A 303 -4.98 -15.97 33.66
N GLY A 304 -3.79 -16.59 33.78
CA GLY A 304 -3.54 -17.96 34.23
C GLY A 304 -4.48 -19.06 33.72
N GLU A 305 -5.59 -19.28 34.42
CA GLU A 305 -6.51 -20.39 34.20
C GLU A 305 -7.18 -20.37 32.81
N ILE A 306 -7.48 -19.17 32.28
CA ILE A 306 -8.23 -18.99 31.03
C ILE A 306 -7.33 -19.18 29.80
N LEU A 307 -6.02 -18.91 29.93
CA LEU A 307 -5.05 -18.99 28.84
C LEU A 307 -4.93 -20.40 28.24
N SER A 308 -5.21 -21.44 29.04
CA SER A 308 -5.20 -22.83 28.57
C SER A 308 -6.39 -23.19 27.69
N LYS A 309 -7.47 -22.39 27.72
CA LYS A 309 -8.75 -22.67 27.03
C LYS A 309 -9.03 -21.73 25.86
N VAL A 310 -8.35 -20.60 25.79
CA VAL A 310 -8.59 -19.56 24.77
C VAL A 310 -7.42 -19.52 23.79
N ASN A 311 -7.74 -19.53 22.51
CA ASN A 311 -6.76 -19.27 21.46
C ASN A 311 -6.75 -17.77 21.14
N VAL A 312 -5.63 -17.11 21.41
CA VAL A 312 -5.48 -15.66 21.22
C VAL A 312 -4.53 -15.39 20.06
N HIS A 313 -5.00 -14.63 19.08
CA HIS A 313 -4.20 -14.18 17.95
C HIS A 313 -3.98 -12.68 18.01
N CYS A 314 -2.73 -12.25 17.79
CA CYS A 314 -2.35 -10.83 17.74
C CYS A 314 -1.71 -10.52 16.38
N PRO A 315 -2.50 -10.22 15.34
CA PRO A 315 -1.98 -9.72 14.07
C PRO A 315 -1.56 -8.25 14.22
N VAL A 316 -0.33 -7.93 13.82
CA VAL A 316 0.21 -6.55 13.86
C VAL A 316 -0.15 -5.75 12.62
N PHE A 317 -0.25 -6.43 11.49
CA PHE A 317 -0.53 -5.83 10.19
C PHE A 317 -1.87 -6.31 9.67
N ASP A 318 -2.44 -5.52 8.78
CA ASP A 318 -3.72 -5.75 8.15
C ASP A 318 -3.62 -5.37 6.67
N TYR A 319 -4.42 -6.02 5.84
CA TYR A 319 -4.43 -5.82 4.40
C TYR A 319 -5.62 -4.93 4.01
N VAL A 320 -5.32 -3.82 3.34
CA VAL A 320 -6.34 -2.93 2.80
C VAL A 320 -6.31 -3.02 1.29
N PRO A 321 -7.46 -3.36 0.68
CA PRO A 321 -7.52 -3.56 -0.76
C PRO A 321 -7.51 -2.21 -1.51
N PRO A 322 -7.05 -2.19 -2.78
CA PRO A 322 -6.81 -0.95 -3.53
C PRO A 322 -8.07 -0.10 -3.76
N GLU A 323 -9.25 -0.68 -3.82
CA GLU A 323 -10.52 0.01 -4.08
C GLU A 323 -10.99 0.97 -2.97
N LEU A 324 -10.42 0.83 -1.77
CA LEU A 324 -10.67 1.72 -0.64
C LEU A 324 -9.74 2.94 -0.63
N ILE A 325 -8.66 2.89 -1.41
CA ILE A 325 -7.63 3.92 -1.44
C ILE A 325 -7.98 4.96 -2.50
N THR A 326 -7.86 6.24 -2.15
CA THR A 326 -8.14 7.34 -3.10
C THR A 326 -6.85 7.87 -3.71
N LEU A 327 -5.82 8.14 -2.90
CA LEU A 327 -4.59 8.79 -3.35
C LEU A 327 -3.37 8.28 -2.57
N PHE A 328 -2.27 8.03 -3.27
CA PHE A 328 -0.96 7.82 -2.69
C PHE A 328 -0.13 9.09 -2.78
N ILE A 329 0.45 9.53 -1.67
CA ILE A 329 1.43 10.62 -1.63
C ILE A 329 2.81 10.00 -1.47
N SER A 330 3.65 10.21 -2.47
CA SER A 330 5.02 9.71 -2.57
C SER A 330 6.00 10.86 -2.77
N ASN A 331 7.31 10.60 -2.76
CA ASN A 331 8.32 11.65 -2.95
C ASN A 331 8.26 12.33 -4.33
N ILE A 332 7.75 11.65 -5.36
CA ILE A 332 7.56 12.22 -6.70
C ILE A 332 6.23 12.97 -6.86
N GLY A 333 5.31 12.85 -5.90
CA GLY A 333 4.00 13.47 -5.96
C GLY A 333 2.84 12.53 -5.62
N GLY A 334 1.63 13.02 -5.90
CA GLY A 334 0.37 12.29 -5.74
C GLY A 334 0.07 11.35 -6.90
N ASN A 335 -0.16 10.07 -6.60
CA ASN A 335 -0.43 9.01 -7.57
C ASN A 335 -1.74 8.29 -7.25
N ALA A 336 -2.51 7.95 -8.29
CA ALA A 336 -3.68 7.08 -8.13
C ALA A 336 -3.26 5.62 -7.93
N PRO A 337 -4.08 4.77 -7.27
CA PRO A 337 -3.79 3.35 -7.10
C PRO A 337 -3.52 2.60 -8.42
N SER A 338 -4.20 2.98 -9.50
CA SER A 338 -3.99 2.40 -10.84
C SER A 338 -2.59 2.68 -11.43
N TYR A 339 -1.95 3.77 -10.99
CA TYR A 339 -0.62 4.16 -11.47
C TYR A 339 0.52 3.38 -10.79
N ILE A 340 0.23 2.71 -9.66
CA ILE A 340 1.22 1.93 -8.89
C ILE A 340 1.88 0.84 -9.75
N TYR A 341 1.13 0.19 -10.64
CA TYR A 341 1.69 -0.79 -11.57
C TYR A 341 2.82 -0.21 -12.44
N ARG A 342 2.63 1.02 -12.95
CA ARG A 342 3.64 1.71 -13.75
C ARG A 342 4.86 2.06 -12.92
N LEU A 343 4.68 2.57 -11.70
CA LEU A 343 5.80 2.83 -10.79
C LEU A 343 6.59 1.56 -10.48
N ILE A 344 5.91 0.42 -10.32
CA ILE A 344 6.60 -0.85 -10.10
C ILE A 344 7.41 -1.27 -11.32
N SER A 345 6.87 -1.10 -12.52
CA SER A 345 7.61 -1.35 -13.76
C SER A 345 8.81 -0.39 -13.94
N GLU A 346 8.68 0.85 -13.48
CA GLU A 346 9.75 1.86 -13.50
C GLU A 346 10.79 1.63 -12.40
N LEU A 347 10.44 0.99 -11.28
CA LEU A 347 11.35 0.79 -10.14
C LEU A 347 11.97 -0.61 -10.04
N TYR A 348 11.32 -1.61 -10.61
CA TYR A 348 11.72 -3.02 -10.51
C TYR A 348 11.82 -3.64 -11.89
N HIS A 349 12.62 -4.70 -11.98
CA HIS A 349 12.72 -5.52 -13.17
C HIS A 349 11.82 -6.77 -13.00
N PRO A 350 11.05 -7.20 -14.01
CA PRO A 350 10.11 -8.31 -13.88
C PRO A 350 10.77 -9.64 -13.46
N GLU A 351 12.01 -9.89 -13.89
CA GLU A 351 12.76 -11.10 -13.51
C GLU A 351 13.12 -11.17 -12.03
N ASP A 352 13.16 -10.03 -11.32
CA ASP A 352 13.59 -9.96 -9.93
C ASP A 352 12.39 -9.83 -8.95
N HIS A 353 11.16 -10.04 -9.44
CA HIS A 353 9.95 -10.03 -8.59
C HIS A 353 10.02 -11.14 -7.52
N ASP A 354 10.36 -12.36 -7.95
CA ASP A 354 10.58 -13.50 -7.07
C ASP A 354 12.06 -13.64 -6.73
N LEU A 355 12.41 -13.16 -5.53
CA LEU A 355 13.72 -13.44 -4.95
C LEU A 355 13.77 -14.84 -4.32
N ARG A 356 12.70 -15.65 -4.36
CA ARG A 356 12.67 -17.02 -3.80
C ARG A 356 13.45 -17.97 -4.74
N ASP A 357 14.06 -19.02 -4.19
CA ASP A 357 14.82 -19.98 -5.02
C ASP A 357 13.89 -20.72 -5.99
N PRO A 358 14.21 -20.80 -7.29
CA PRO A 358 13.43 -21.56 -8.27
C PRO A 358 13.42 -23.07 -8.00
N THR A 359 14.33 -23.57 -7.14
CA THR A 359 14.41 -25.00 -6.76
C THR A 359 13.40 -25.40 -5.69
N THR A 360 12.81 -24.43 -4.98
CA THR A 360 11.71 -24.66 -4.02
C THR A 360 10.35 -24.78 -4.70
N ASP A 361 10.22 -24.32 -5.95
CA ASP A 361 9.05 -24.53 -6.79
C ASP A 361 9.09 -25.94 -7.40
N ARG A 362 8.65 -26.94 -6.62
CA ARG A 362 8.31 -28.26 -7.18
C ARG A 362 7.06 -28.26 -8.08
N HIS A 363 6.48 -27.10 -8.34
CA HIS A 363 5.45 -26.92 -9.36
C HIS A 363 5.86 -25.80 -10.30
N GLY A 364 6.36 -26.19 -11.48
CA GLY A 364 6.61 -25.26 -12.59
C GLY A 364 5.33 -24.50 -12.93
N GLY A 365 5.26 -23.26 -12.46
CA GLY A 365 4.20 -22.32 -12.78
C GLY A 365 4.65 -21.43 -13.93
N PHE A 366 4.39 -21.84 -15.17
CA PHE A 366 4.25 -20.89 -16.26
C PHE A 366 3.15 -19.89 -15.87
N GLY A 367 3.54 -18.72 -15.37
CA GLY A 367 2.66 -17.61 -14.99
C GLY A 367 2.07 -16.87 -16.20
N LEU A 368 1.61 -17.60 -17.22
CA LEU A 368 0.83 -17.03 -18.31
C LEU A 368 -0.65 -17.11 -17.93
N LEU A 369 -1.21 -15.96 -17.55
CA LEU A 369 -2.65 -15.63 -17.57
C LEU A 369 -3.60 -16.77 -17.16
N ARG A 370 -3.70 -17.07 -15.85
CA ARG A 370 -4.93 -17.69 -15.32
C ARG A 370 -5.98 -16.59 -15.11
N PHE A 371 -6.77 -16.33 -16.15
CA PHE A 371 -8.12 -15.82 -15.94
C PHE A 371 -8.84 -16.77 -14.97
N ARG A 372 -9.52 -16.21 -13.96
CA ARG A 372 -10.41 -16.99 -13.09
C ARG A 372 -11.39 -17.78 -13.98
N PRO A 373 -11.52 -19.11 -13.84
CA PRO A 373 -12.66 -19.80 -14.43
C PRO A 373 -13.92 -19.18 -13.81
N GLY A 374 -14.85 -18.73 -14.65
CA GLY A 374 -16.16 -18.29 -14.19
C GLY A 374 -16.89 -19.40 -13.42
N PRO A 375 -17.96 -19.06 -12.69
CA PRO A 375 -18.67 -20.03 -11.84
C PRO A 375 -19.17 -21.21 -12.70
N VAL A 376 -18.63 -22.39 -12.40
CA VAL A 376 -19.05 -23.65 -13.00
C VAL A 376 -20.34 -24.08 -12.31
N HIS A 377 -21.45 -24.10 -13.07
CA HIS A 377 -22.70 -24.70 -12.61
C HIS A 377 -22.49 -26.21 -12.41
N PRO A 378 -22.88 -26.81 -11.27
CA PRO A 378 -22.81 -28.25 -11.10
C PRO A 378 -23.90 -28.92 -11.96
N SER A 379 -23.47 -29.68 -12.97
CA SER A 379 -24.28 -30.67 -13.65
C SER A 379 -24.53 -31.85 -12.72
N LEU A 380 -25.80 -32.13 -12.47
CA LEU A 380 -26.32 -33.36 -11.88
C LEU A 380 -25.87 -34.57 -12.70
N ASP A 381 -25.17 -35.51 -12.08
CA ASP A 381 -25.27 -36.95 -12.32
C ASP A 381 -24.51 -37.69 -11.21
N ASP A 382 -24.92 -38.94 -10.95
CA ASP A 382 -24.42 -39.89 -9.94
C ASP A 382 -24.99 -39.83 -8.51
N LEU A 383 -26.26 -40.23 -8.37
CA LEU A 383 -26.71 -41.04 -7.23
C LEU A 383 -27.72 -42.10 -7.68
N VAL A 384 -27.24 -43.33 -7.87
CA VAL A 384 -28.05 -44.55 -7.97
C VAL A 384 -28.07 -45.23 -6.61
N VAL A 385 -29.23 -45.33 -5.98
CA VAL A 385 -29.56 -46.35 -4.95
C VAL A 385 -30.98 -46.88 -5.23
N PRO A 386 -31.21 -48.21 -5.23
CA PRO A 386 -32.46 -48.83 -5.69
C PRO A 386 -33.48 -49.11 -4.55
N GLY A 387 -34.78 -48.98 -4.85
CA GLY A 387 -35.89 -49.48 -4.00
C GLY A 387 -37.26 -48.83 -4.24
N SER A 388 -38.11 -49.45 -5.06
CA SER A 388 -39.47 -49.03 -5.52
C SER A 388 -40.60 -49.17 -4.46
N PRO A 389 -41.92 -48.94 -4.73
CA PRO A 389 -42.62 -48.33 -5.89
C PRO A 389 -43.76 -47.32 -5.52
N ARG A 390 -44.12 -46.39 -6.41
CA ARG A 390 -45.46 -46.29 -7.06
C ARG A 390 -45.63 -45.01 -7.91
N SER A 391 -45.93 -45.29 -9.17
CA SER A 391 -46.51 -44.49 -10.26
C SER A 391 -47.50 -43.38 -9.90
N THR A 392 -47.47 -42.27 -10.66
CA THR A 392 -48.48 -41.86 -11.67
C THR A 392 -47.89 -40.64 -12.44
N ILE A 393 -47.38 -40.78 -13.67
CA ILE A 393 -48.01 -40.44 -14.97
C ILE A 393 -48.63 -39.01 -14.93
N SER A 394 -48.16 -38.00 -15.66
CA SER A 394 -48.26 -37.88 -17.12
C SER A 394 -47.32 -36.79 -17.69
N MET A 395 -46.54 -37.21 -18.68
CA MET A 395 -45.88 -36.50 -19.79
C MET A 395 -46.92 -35.85 -20.76
N PRO A 396 -46.60 -35.36 -21.99
CA PRO A 396 -45.40 -34.70 -22.56
C PRO A 396 -45.75 -33.56 -23.58
N ASN A 397 -44.74 -33.12 -24.35
CA ASN A 397 -44.75 -32.56 -25.73
C ASN A 397 -44.48 -31.04 -25.83
N LEU A 398 -43.69 -30.49 -26.77
CA LEU A 398 -42.86 -30.94 -27.91
C LEU A 398 -42.01 -29.68 -28.29
N VAL A 399 -40.68 -29.73 -28.44
CA VAL A 399 -39.92 -29.78 -29.72
C VAL A 399 -39.92 -28.52 -30.63
N ARG A 400 -38.69 -27.98 -30.81
CA ARG A 400 -38.02 -27.34 -32.00
C ARG A 400 -38.44 -25.94 -32.53
N THR A 401 -37.60 -24.90 -32.31
CA THR A 401 -36.59 -24.22 -33.23
C THR A 401 -37.19 -23.13 -34.17
N PRO A 402 -36.41 -22.27 -34.88
CA PRO A 402 -35.26 -21.41 -34.53
C PRO A 402 -35.37 -19.95 -35.09
N ASP A 403 -34.32 -19.13 -34.88
CA ASP A 403 -33.86 -17.93 -35.61
C ASP A 403 -34.73 -16.66 -35.78
N ARG A 404 -34.19 -15.52 -35.30
CA ARG A 404 -33.72 -14.39 -36.16
C ARG A 404 -33.26 -13.17 -35.33
N HIS A 405 -32.05 -12.70 -35.64
CA HIS A 405 -31.47 -11.44 -35.16
C HIS A 405 -32.21 -10.20 -35.68
N SER A 406 -32.30 -9.13 -34.87
CA SER A 406 -32.08 -7.73 -35.28
C SER A 406 -31.97 -6.80 -34.05
N PRO A 407 -31.32 -5.62 -34.17
CA PRO A 407 -30.39 -5.11 -33.15
C PRO A 407 -30.90 -3.96 -32.26
N LEU A 408 -30.07 -3.64 -31.25
CA LEU A 408 -30.19 -2.59 -30.22
C LEU A 408 -30.46 -1.17 -30.77
N GLN A 409 -31.40 -0.44 -30.15
CA GLN A 409 -31.59 1.00 -30.34
C GLN A 409 -31.20 1.80 -29.07
N LEU A 410 -30.34 2.80 -29.25
CA LEU A 410 -30.04 3.87 -28.29
C LEU A 410 -31.26 4.79 -28.10
N ARG A 411 -31.53 5.21 -26.85
CA ARG A 411 -32.56 6.19 -26.52
C ARG A 411 -31.96 7.54 -26.12
N THR A 412 -32.33 8.58 -26.85
CA THR A 412 -32.80 9.95 -26.44
C THR A 412 -32.62 10.90 -27.64
N PRO A 413 -33.26 12.08 -27.71
CA PRO A 413 -34.32 12.72 -26.90
C PRO A 413 -35.50 13.26 -27.78
N GLU A 414 -36.49 13.97 -27.20
CA GLU A 414 -37.09 15.22 -27.73
C GLU A 414 -38.38 15.64 -26.99
N LEU A 415 -38.46 16.95 -26.70
CA LEU A 415 -39.56 17.66 -26.06
C LEU A 415 -40.82 17.74 -26.95
N LYS A 416 -42.01 17.82 -26.32
CA LYS A 416 -43.21 18.39 -26.95
C LYS A 416 -43.83 19.49 -26.08
N ARG A 417 -44.12 20.63 -26.71
CA ARG A 417 -44.94 21.75 -26.22
C ARG A 417 -46.30 21.77 -26.95
N SER A 418 -47.38 22.06 -26.22
CA SER A 418 -48.49 22.98 -26.60
C SER A 418 -49.48 23.09 -25.41
N ALA A 419 -49.66 24.26 -24.80
CA ALA A 419 -50.80 25.21 -24.96
C ALA A 419 -52.12 24.68 -24.35
N SER A 420 -52.96 25.40 -23.59
CA SER A 420 -53.12 26.81 -23.20
C SER A 420 -54.30 26.87 -22.20
N LEU A 421 -54.31 27.75 -21.19
CA LEU A 421 -55.53 28.43 -20.71
C LEU A 421 -55.22 29.49 -19.62
N SER A 422 -55.52 30.75 -20.01
CA SER A 422 -56.00 31.90 -19.22
C SER A 422 -55.37 32.31 -17.88
N LEU A 423 -54.74 33.50 -17.93
CA LEU A 423 -54.58 34.47 -16.84
C LEU A 423 -55.95 34.95 -16.30
N PRO A 424 -55.97 35.54 -15.09
CA PRO A 424 -56.11 37.00 -15.07
C PRO A 424 -55.08 37.73 -14.20
N VAL A 425 -54.77 38.92 -14.68
CA VAL A 425 -53.89 39.97 -14.17
C VAL A 425 -54.55 40.70 -12.99
N ALA A 426 -53.81 40.99 -11.91
CA ALA A 426 -54.12 42.14 -11.06
C ALA A 426 -52.97 42.56 -10.11
N TRP A 427 -52.51 43.80 -10.30
CA TRP A 427 -51.86 44.74 -9.36
C TRP A 427 -50.33 44.82 -9.20
N ILE A 428 -49.93 46.08 -9.35
CA ILE A 428 -48.62 46.72 -9.49
C ILE A 428 -48.18 47.32 -8.13
N THR A 429 -46.87 47.59 -8.01
CA THR A 429 -46.16 48.55 -7.12
C THR A 429 -45.85 48.23 -5.65
N GLY A 430 -44.57 48.41 -5.28
CA GLY A 430 -44.19 48.97 -3.97
C GLY A 430 -42.86 48.53 -3.34
N ALA A 431 -41.80 49.32 -3.55
CA ALA A 431 -40.67 49.67 -2.65
C ALA A 431 -40.06 48.62 -1.69
N ARG A 432 -38.75 48.30 -1.79
CA ARG A 432 -37.60 48.98 -1.13
C ARG A 432 -37.72 49.13 0.40
N HIS A 433 -36.67 48.64 1.08
CA HIS A 433 -36.30 48.74 2.51
C HIS A 433 -37.03 47.85 3.52
N CYS A 434 -36.31 46.86 4.09
CA CYS A 434 -36.18 46.73 5.55
C CYS A 434 -35.06 45.73 5.93
N THR A 435 -33.82 46.21 5.95
CA THR A 435 -32.76 45.65 6.82
C THR A 435 -33.06 46.01 8.28
N ARG A 436 -33.12 44.99 9.15
CA ARG A 436 -33.13 44.99 10.64
C ARG A 436 -34.33 44.23 11.20
N ARG A 437 -34.17 42.92 11.37
CA ARG A 437 -34.83 42.13 12.43
C ARG A 437 -34.31 40.69 12.41
N MET A 438 -33.07 40.49 12.85
CA MET A 438 -32.63 39.18 13.35
C MET A 438 -31.45 39.36 14.31
N LEU A 439 -31.59 40.33 15.21
CA LEU A 439 -30.68 40.59 16.33
C LEU A 439 -31.53 40.70 17.59
N LEU A 440 -32.28 39.64 17.89
CA LEU A 440 -33.11 39.52 19.09
C LEU A 440 -33.52 38.04 19.28
N LEU A 441 -32.53 37.15 19.38
CA LEU A 441 -32.76 35.77 19.82
C LEU A 441 -31.58 35.19 20.63
N PHE A 442 -30.72 36.05 21.21
CA PHE A 442 -29.50 35.63 21.93
C PHE A 442 -29.40 36.17 23.36
N LEU A 443 -30.49 36.66 23.96
CA LEU A 443 -30.44 37.30 25.29
C LEU A 443 -31.56 36.88 26.25
N VAL A 444 -31.86 35.57 26.38
CA VAL A 444 -32.83 35.08 27.39
C VAL A 444 -32.37 33.81 28.15
N ILE A 445 -31.19 33.24 27.90
CA ILE A 445 -30.73 32.04 28.66
C ILE A 445 -29.30 32.25 29.16
N LEU A 446 -29.13 33.09 30.18
CA LEU A 446 -27.97 33.13 31.08
C LEU A 446 -28.26 34.14 32.20
N ASN A 447 -29.16 33.77 33.10
CA ASN A 447 -29.26 34.43 34.40
C ASN A 447 -29.96 33.45 35.35
N LEU A 448 -29.17 32.64 36.06
CA LEU A 448 -29.57 31.92 37.28
C LEU A 448 -28.31 31.34 37.93
N THR A 449 -27.58 32.20 38.63
CA THR A 449 -26.88 31.84 39.86
C THR A 449 -27.76 32.29 41.04
N PRO A 450 -27.75 31.52 42.14
CA PRO A 450 -27.69 32.18 43.43
C PRO A 450 -26.60 31.60 44.32
N MET A 451 -25.93 32.50 45.04
CA MET A 451 -25.10 32.21 46.21
C MET A 451 -25.97 31.62 47.33
N PHE A 452 -25.43 30.59 48.00
CA PHE A 452 -25.22 30.58 49.45
C PHE A 452 -23.96 29.77 49.76
#